data_AF-A0A9D1L3Y2-F1
#
_entry.id   AF-A0A9D1L3Y2-F1
#
_cell.length_a   1.000
_cell.length_b   1.000
_cell.length_c   1.000
_cell.angle_alpha   90.00
_cell.angle_beta   90.00
_cell.angle_gamma   90.00
#
_symmetry.space_group_name_H-M   'P 1'
#
loop_
_entity.id
_entity.type
_entity.pdbx_description
1 polymer ?
#
loop_
_entity_poly.entity_id
_entity_poly.type
_entity_poly.pdbx_seq_one_letter_code
_entity_poly.pdbx_strand_id
1 'polypeptide(L)'
;MNKKSGFTLIELLAVIVILAVIALIATPLIMGVIDDARKGSAKNGAYGYVKAMENTIATEMIKDTTISPEANQTTVGQVVFKKLANDGTTSTTDGKTINYKGTKPDRHNLKIVNGTVGNDSCIVVSGYGFKMENNEWTEMNAENCVSEDSSNSPVSFANDSWETIITAAHSGNTSAYKVGDTKEIELTDLGTFKLRVANNSNPTECNTPGFSQSACGFVLEFEGNVTQYAMNSTRTNIGGWPASEVRTYLNGEFLNLLPEIVKNNVKDTVTISGHGATAGETNFTSTDKIYLLSSREVWGLNTSSDTAVNETRQLDYYQEQGVTSTNYSGAIKKYASGSASNWLLRSPVSNYTGYFICVGNSGSITNGFADLTRGVSPAFRL
;
A
#
# COMPACT_ATOMS: atom_id res chain seq x y z
N MET A 1 -12.62 -29.54 56.60
CA MET A 1 -12.52 -28.27 55.84
C MET A 1 -11.32 -28.38 54.91
N ASN A 2 -11.56 -28.55 53.61
CA ASN A 2 -10.48 -28.64 52.62
C ASN A 2 -9.91 -27.23 52.41
N LYS A 3 -8.68 -26.99 52.86
CA LYS A 3 -7.93 -25.76 52.54
C LYS A 3 -7.68 -25.75 51.04
N LYS A 4 -8.39 -24.90 50.30
CA LYS A 4 -8.02 -24.57 48.92
C LYS A 4 -6.84 -23.61 48.99
N SER A 5 -5.66 -24.09 48.61
CA SER A 5 -4.47 -23.27 48.41
C SER A 5 -4.77 -22.28 47.27
N GLY A 6 -4.83 -20.99 47.57
CA GLY A 6 -4.96 -19.95 46.55
C GLY A 6 -3.61 -19.67 45.90
N PHE A 7 -3.59 -19.47 44.58
CA PHE A 7 -2.41 -18.99 43.86
C PHE A 7 -2.02 -17.59 44.35
N THR A 8 -0.73 -17.36 44.55
CA THR A 8 -0.22 -16.04 44.93
C THR A 8 -0.06 -15.15 43.70
N LEU A 9 -0.19 -13.83 43.89
CA LEU A 9 -0.03 -12.85 42.80
C LEU A 9 1.36 -12.90 42.15
N ILE A 10 2.39 -13.25 42.92
CA ILE A 10 3.77 -13.32 42.41
C ILE A 10 3.98 -14.53 41.49
N GLU A 11 3.35 -15.66 41.79
CA GLU A 11 3.36 -16.84 40.91
C GLU A 11 2.66 -16.53 39.58
N LEU A 12 1.54 -15.82 39.63
CA LEU A 12 0.82 -15.43 38.41
C LEU A 12 1.64 -14.46 37.55
N LEU A 13 2.30 -13.48 38.18
CA LEU A 13 3.15 -12.52 37.48
C LEU A 13 4.33 -13.21 36.78
N ALA A 14 5.02 -14.12 37.48
CA ALA A 14 6.14 -14.87 36.92
C ALA A 14 5.72 -15.68 35.68
N VAL A 15 4.54 -16.32 35.72
CA VAL A 15 4.02 -17.08 34.58
C VAL A 15 3.70 -16.17 33.39
N ILE A 16 3.07 -15.02 33.61
CA ILE A 16 2.74 -14.07 32.52
C ILE A 16 4.02 -13.55 31.85
N VAL A 17 5.03 -13.19 32.65
CA VAL A 17 6.33 -12.72 32.13
C VAL A 17 7.00 -13.81 31.29
N ILE A 18 7.04 -15.05 31.78
CA ILE A 18 7.64 -16.17 31.04
C ILE A 18 6.88 -16.44 29.73
N LEU A 19 5.53 -16.44 29.77
CA LEU A 19 4.72 -16.62 28.57
C LEU A 19 4.92 -15.51 27.55
N ALA A 20 5.05 -14.25 28.00
CA ALA A 20 5.31 -13.11 27.11
C ALA A 20 6.67 -13.25 26.42
N VAL A 21 7.72 -13.68 27.14
CA VAL A 21 9.06 -13.89 26.58
C VAL A 21 9.06 -15.07 25.59
N ILE A 22 8.38 -16.18 25.92
CA ILE A 22 8.26 -17.33 25.01
C ILE A 22 7.49 -16.93 23.74
N ALA A 23 6.39 -16.20 23.88
CA ALA A 23 5.61 -15.72 22.75
C ALA A 23 6.42 -14.78 21.83
N LEU A 24 7.25 -13.90 22.41
CA LEU A 24 8.13 -13.00 21.67
C LEU A 24 9.17 -13.76 20.84
N ILE A 25 9.73 -14.86 21.35
CA ILE A 25 10.73 -15.67 20.64
C ILE A 25 10.07 -16.63 19.64
N ALA A 26 8.91 -17.19 19.98
CA ALA A 26 8.23 -18.19 19.16
C ALA A 26 7.54 -17.60 17.93
N THR A 27 7.06 -16.35 18.01
CA THR A 27 6.29 -15.74 16.91
C THR A 27 7.08 -15.60 15.60
N PRO A 28 8.34 -15.10 15.57
CA PRO A 28 9.12 -15.07 14.34
C PRO A 28 9.43 -16.46 13.78
N LEU A 29 9.69 -17.45 14.64
CA LEU A 29 10.00 -18.82 14.22
C LEU A 29 8.79 -19.51 13.57
N ILE A 30 7.60 -19.39 14.19
CA ILE A 30 6.37 -19.92 13.63
C ILE A 30 6.02 -19.23 12.31
N MET A 31 6.20 -17.90 12.24
CA MET A 31 6.01 -17.15 11.00
C MET A 31 6.96 -17.63 9.89
N GLY A 32 8.24 -17.90 10.20
CA GLY A 32 9.21 -18.44 9.24
C GLY A 32 8.80 -19.81 8.69
N VAL A 33 8.39 -20.74 9.56
CA VAL A 33 7.92 -22.08 9.11
C VAL A 33 6.66 -22.00 8.26
N ILE A 34 5.73 -21.09 8.59
CA ILE A 34 4.53 -20.85 7.78
C ILE A 34 4.90 -20.26 6.43
N ASP A 35 5.83 -19.31 6.39
CA ASP A 35 6.30 -18.70 5.15
C ASP A 35 6.97 -19.74 4.24
N ASP A 36 7.87 -20.57 4.78
CA ASP A 36 8.50 -21.66 4.04
C ASP A 36 7.48 -22.68 3.49
N ALA A 37 6.45 -23.02 4.29
CA ALA A 37 5.38 -23.91 3.84
C ALA A 37 4.53 -23.29 2.72
N ARG A 38 4.16 -22.01 2.84
CA ARG A 38 3.42 -21.25 1.81
C ARG A 38 4.25 -21.11 0.54
N LYS A 39 5.53 -20.80 0.69
CA LYS A 39 6.48 -20.69 -0.41
C LYS A 39 6.67 -22.03 -1.13
N GLY A 40 6.81 -23.13 -0.39
CA GLY A 40 6.88 -24.48 -0.97
C GLY A 40 5.60 -24.85 -1.74
N SER A 41 4.42 -24.47 -1.22
CA SER A 41 3.16 -24.63 -1.94
C SER A 41 3.08 -23.78 -3.21
N ALA A 42 3.53 -22.53 -3.16
CA ALA A 42 3.59 -21.62 -4.31
C ALA A 42 4.55 -22.14 -5.40
N LYS A 43 5.73 -22.64 -5.00
CA LYS A 43 6.71 -23.27 -5.90
C LYS A 43 6.10 -24.47 -6.63
N ASN A 44 5.38 -25.33 -5.92
CA ASN A 44 4.65 -26.46 -6.53
C ASN A 44 3.55 -25.98 -7.49
N GLY A 45 2.86 -24.88 -7.15
CA GLY A 45 1.90 -24.22 -8.04
C GLY A 45 2.54 -23.76 -9.34
N ALA A 46 3.72 -23.14 -9.29
CA ALA A 46 4.49 -22.74 -10.46
C ALA A 46 4.83 -23.93 -11.37
N TYR A 47 5.33 -25.04 -10.80
CA TYR A 47 5.58 -26.27 -11.55
C TYR A 47 4.31 -26.81 -12.22
N GLY A 48 3.19 -26.88 -11.49
CA GLY A 48 1.93 -27.39 -12.01
C GLY A 48 1.37 -26.55 -13.15
N TYR A 49 1.43 -25.23 -13.01
CA TYR A 49 0.98 -24.28 -14.02
C TYR A 49 1.82 -24.36 -15.31
N VAL A 50 3.15 -24.36 -15.17
CA VAL A 50 4.08 -24.45 -16.30
C VAL A 50 3.91 -25.77 -17.04
N LYS A 51 3.74 -26.89 -16.31
CA LYS A 51 3.50 -28.19 -16.94
C LYS A 51 2.20 -28.21 -17.74
N ALA A 52 1.14 -27.58 -17.21
CA ALA A 52 -0.13 -27.45 -17.92
C ALA A 52 0.00 -26.57 -19.17
N MET A 53 0.79 -25.49 -19.11
CA MET A 53 1.10 -24.64 -20.26
C MET A 53 1.84 -25.42 -21.35
N GLU A 54 2.93 -26.11 -21.00
CA GLU A 54 3.69 -26.94 -21.96
C GLU A 54 2.81 -28.01 -22.62
N ASN A 55 1.92 -28.63 -21.86
CA ASN A 55 0.98 -29.61 -22.40
C ASN A 55 -0.03 -28.96 -23.37
N THR A 56 -0.47 -27.73 -23.07
CA THR A 56 -1.35 -26.95 -23.95
C THR A 56 -0.63 -26.60 -25.25
N ILE A 57 0.62 -26.15 -25.17
CA ILE A 57 1.49 -25.89 -26.34
C ILE A 57 1.60 -27.14 -27.21
N ALA A 58 1.99 -28.28 -26.63
CA ALA A 58 2.14 -29.52 -27.35
C ALA A 58 0.82 -29.98 -28.01
N THR A 59 -0.29 -29.91 -27.29
CA THR A 59 -1.61 -30.35 -27.78
C THR A 59 -2.09 -29.49 -28.95
N GLU A 60 -1.94 -28.17 -28.88
CA GLU A 60 -2.42 -27.26 -29.93
C GLU A 60 -1.52 -27.32 -31.17
N MET A 61 -0.20 -27.44 -31.03
CA MET A 61 0.73 -27.62 -32.16
C MET A 61 0.55 -28.97 -32.88
N ILE A 62 -0.01 -29.99 -32.21
CA ILE A 62 -0.41 -31.26 -32.86
C ILE A 62 -1.69 -31.07 -33.69
N LYS A 63 -2.63 -30.24 -33.23
CA LYS A 63 -3.91 -30.01 -33.92
C LYS A 63 -3.76 -29.10 -35.15
N ASP A 64 -2.91 -28.09 -35.06
CA ASP A 64 -2.63 -27.15 -36.14
C ASP A 64 -1.11 -27.01 -36.30
N THR A 65 -0.56 -27.50 -37.41
CA THR A 65 0.88 -27.43 -37.70
C THR A 65 1.31 -26.06 -38.23
N THR A 66 0.37 -25.12 -38.41
CA THR A 66 0.63 -23.75 -38.91
C THR A 66 0.85 -22.74 -37.78
N ILE A 67 0.72 -23.17 -36.51
CA ILE A 67 0.89 -22.32 -35.34
C ILE A 67 2.18 -22.62 -34.58
N SER A 68 2.71 -21.60 -33.91
CA SER A 68 3.85 -21.68 -33.00
C SER A 68 3.59 -20.79 -31.78
N PRO A 69 3.97 -21.19 -30.55
CA PRO A 69 3.79 -20.33 -29.38
C PRO A 69 4.58 -19.04 -29.54
N GLU A 70 4.03 -17.94 -29.04
CA GLU A 70 4.80 -16.71 -28.91
C GLU A 70 5.96 -16.91 -27.94
N ALA A 71 7.12 -16.33 -28.26
CA ALA A 71 8.36 -16.51 -27.50
C ALA A 71 8.22 -16.05 -26.04
N ASN A 72 7.44 -15.01 -25.78
CA ASN A 72 7.18 -14.50 -24.43
C ASN A 72 5.69 -14.67 -24.11
N GLN A 73 5.38 -15.35 -23.01
CA GLN A 73 4.03 -15.58 -22.52
C GLN A 73 3.81 -14.77 -21.24
N THR A 74 2.94 -13.77 -21.31
CA THR A 74 2.65 -12.83 -20.21
C THR A 74 1.19 -12.90 -19.74
N THR A 75 0.30 -13.50 -20.53
CA THR A 75 -1.12 -13.60 -20.21
C THR A 75 -1.40 -14.83 -19.34
N VAL A 76 -1.85 -14.62 -18.10
CA VAL A 76 -2.15 -15.72 -17.18
C VAL A 76 -3.42 -16.46 -17.60
N GLY A 77 -3.34 -17.79 -17.60
CA GLY A 77 -4.44 -18.70 -17.87
C GLY A 77 -4.62 -19.04 -19.35
N GLN A 78 -3.80 -18.50 -20.24
CA GLN A 78 -3.84 -18.79 -21.67
C GLN A 78 -2.44 -18.89 -22.28
N VAL A 79 -2.32 -19.60 -23.39
CA VAL A 79 -1.14 -19.62 -24.26
C VAL A 79 -1.45 -18.84 -25.52
N VAL A 80 -0.61 -17.87 -25.84
CA VAL A 80 -0.69 -17.06 -27.06
C VAL A 80 0.15 -17.73 -28.15
N PHE A 81 -0.45 -17.92 -29.33
CA PHE A 81 0.23 -18.49 -30.49
C PHE A 81 0.25 -17.49 -31.65
N LYS A 82 1.26 -17.62 -32.49
CA LYS A 82 1.36 -16.98 -33.80
C LYS A 82 1.04 -18.00 -34.88
N LYS A 83 0.24 -17.60 -35.86
CA LYS A 83 -0.06 -18.38 -37.05
C LYS A 83 0.75 -17.87 -38.23
N LEU A 84 1.36 -18.79 -38.96
CA LEU A 84 2.02 -18.50 -40.23
C LEU A 84 0.97 -18.49 -41.34
N ALA A 85 0.84 -17.35 -42.02
CA ALA A 85 0.03 -17.24 -43.22
C ALA A 85 0.84 -17.69 -44.46
N ASN A 86 0.13 -18.12 -45.51
CA ASN A 86 0.74 -18.63 -46.75
C ASN A 86 1.56 -17.56 -47.50
N ASP A 87 1.38 -16.28 -47.18
CA ASP A 87 2.13 -15.15 -47.72
C ASP A 87 3.40 -14.80 -46.90
N GLY A 88 3.72 -15.60 -45.89
CA GLY A 88 4.87 -15.39 -45.00
C GLY A 88 4.62 -14.40 -43.86
N THR A 89 3.41 -13.83 -43.75
CA THR A 89 3.05 -12.97 -42.60
C THR A 89 2.72 -13.81 -41.36
N THR A 90 2.88 -13.21 -40.18
CA THR A 90 2.50 -13.83 -38.91
C THR A 90 1.39 -13.03 -38.24
N SER A 91 0.35 -13.71 -37.75
CA SER A 91 -0.75 -13.08 -37.03
C SER A 91 -0.94 -13.76 -35.68
N THR A 92 -1.09 -12.96 -34.63
CA THR A 92 -1.38 -13.47 -33.28
C THR A 92 -2.80 -14.04 -33.26
N THR A 93 -2.93 -15.26 -32.76
CA THR A 93 -4.23 -15.95 -32.62
C THR A 93 -4.80 -15.76 -31.22
N ASP A 94 -6.12 -15.94 -31.07
CA ASP A 94 -6.79 -15.94 -29.77
C ASP A 94 -6.13 -16.94 -28.80
N GLY A 95 -5.92 -16.50 -27.56
CA GLY A 95 -5.25 -17.27 -26.53
C GLY A 95 -5.98 -18.57 -26.20
N LYS A 96 -5.22 -19.67 -26.10
CA LYS A 96 -5.75 -21.00 -25.76
C LYS A 96 -5.72 -21.21 -24.26
N THR A 97 -6.86 -21.53 -23.66
CA THR A 97 -6.98 -21.71 -22.22
C THR A 97 -6.07 -22.83 -21.69
N ILE A 98 -5.36 -22.53 -20.61
CA ILE A 98 -4.55 -23.50 -19.87
C ILE A 98 -5.42 -24.16 -18.81
N ASN A 99 -5.55 -25.48 -18.88
CA ASN A 99 -6.22 -26.27 -17.84
C ASN A 99 -5.21 -26.70 -16.77
N TYR A 100 -5.04 -25.88 -15.73
CA TYR A 100 -4.15 -26.17 -14.61
C TYR A 100 -4.93 -26.60 -13.36
N LYS A 101 -4.27 -27.35 -12.47
CA LYS A 101 -4.75 -27.68 -11.13
C LYS A 101 -3.89 -26.93 -10.11
N GLY A 102 -4.52 -26.34 -9.10
CA GLY A 102 -3.84 -25.58 -8.05
C GLY A 102 -4.07 -24.06 -8.15
N THR A 103 -3.21 -23.29 -7.51
CA THR A 103 -3.35 -21.82 -7.41
C THR A 103 -3.00 -21.15 -8.73
N LYS A 104 -3.86 -20.23 -9.17
CA LYS A 104 -3.59 -19.36 -10.34
C LYS A 104 -2.37 -18.47 -10.03
N PRO A 105 -1.42 -18.31 -10.97
CA PRO A 105 -0.36 -17.32 -10.81
C PRO A 105 -0.92 -15.89 -10.75
N ASP A 106 -0.28 -15.04 -9.97
CA ASP A 106 -0.61 -13.61 -9.92
C ASP A 106 -0.16 -12.93 -11.22
N ARG A 107 1.03 -13.32 -11.71
CA ARG A 107 1.63 -12.90 -12.98
C ARG A 107 2.76 -13.85 -13.38
N HIS A 108 3.18 -13.80 -14.65
CA HIS A 108 4.38 -14.48 -15.13
C HIS A 108 4.95 -13.81 -16.37
N ASN A 109 6.22 -14.07 -16.64
CA ASN A 109 6.87 -13.83 -17.93
C ASN A 109 7.62 -15.11 -18.29
N LEU A 110 6.99 -15.97 -19.09
CA LEU A 110 7.54 -17.28 -19.44
C LEU A 110 8.10 -17.22 -20.87
N LYS A 111 9.40 -17.50 -21.00
CA LYS A 111 10.10 -17.55 -22.28
C LYS A 111 9.99 -18.96 -22.85
N ILE A 112 9.34 -19.13 -23.98
CA ILE A 112 9.18 -20.42 -24.64
C ILE A 112 10.36 -20.66 -25.59
N VAL A 113 11.12 -21.71 -25.32
CA VAL A 113 12.22 -22.18 -26.15
C VAL A 113 11.94 -23.63 -26.54
N ASN A 114 11.84 -23.90 -27.84
CA ASN A 114 11.57 -25.22 -28.40
C ASN A 114 10.31 -25.91 -27.81
N GLY A 115 9.25 -25.13 -27.54
CA GLY A 115 7.99 -25.65 -27.02
C GLY A 115 7.94 -25.89 -25.50
N THR A 116 9.02 -25.56 -24.78
CA THR A 116 9.12 -25.66 -23.31
C THR A 116 9.47 -24.32 -22.68
N VAL A 117 9.21 -24.16 -21.38
CA VAL A 117 9.60 -22.95 -20.65
C VAL A 117 11.11 -22.98 -20.40
N GLY A 118 11.81 -21.97 -20.93
CA GLY A 118 13.27 -21.85 -20.85
C GLY A 118 13.76 -21.01 -19.68
N ASN A 119 15.09 -20.89 -19.59
CA ASN A 119 15.76 -20.02 -18.62
C ASN A 119 15.32 -18.56 -18.75
N ASP A 120 15.51 -17.80 -17.65
CA ASP A 120 15.08 -16.39 -17.52
C ASP A 120 13.57 -16.18 -17.59
N SER A 121 12.79 -17.26 -17.57
CA SER A 121 11.37 -17.22 -17.25
C SER A 121 11.18 -16.89 -15.78
N CYS A 122 10.10 -16.19 -15.46
CA CYS A 122 9.72 -15.91 -14.08
C CYS A 122 8.21 -16.09 -13.87
N ILE A 123 7.83 -16.38 -12.63
CA ILE A 123 6.43 -16.57 -12.23
C ILE A 123 6.23 -16.15 -10.78
N VAL A 124 5.09 -15.52 -10.50
CA VAL A 124 4.68 -15.14 -9.15
C VAL A 124 3.40 -15.87 -8.79
N VAL A 125 3.41 -16.56 -7.65
CA VAL A 125 2.25 -17.31 -7.14
C VAL A 125 2.06 -16.98 -5.68
N SER A 126 0.88 -16.49 -5.31
CA SER A 126 0.54 -16.10 -3.93
C SER A 126 1.55 -15.11 -3.33
N GLY A 127 2.08 -14.20 -4.15
CA GLY A 127 3.09 -13.21 -3.75
C GLY A 127 4.54 -13.69 -3.73
N TYR A 128 4.81 -14.99 -3.92
CA TYR A 128 6.18 -15.53 -3.97
C TYR A 128 6.70 -15.60 -5.41
N GLY A 129 7.89 -15.06 -5.65
CA GLY A 129 8.55 -15.01 -6.95
C GLY A 129 9.50 -16.17 -7.19
N PHE A 130 9.46 -16.73 -8.39
CA PHE A 130 10.37 -17.78 -8.84
C PHE A 130 10.93 -17.48 -10.22
N LYS A 131 12.22 -17.78 -10.43
CA LYS A 131 12.92 -17.69 -11.71
C LYS A 131 13.30 -19.09 -12.19
N MET A 132 13.25 -19.33 -13.48
CA MET A 132 13.76 -20.56 -14.09
C MET A 132 15.26 -20.39 -14.36
N GLU A 133 16.07 -21.22 -13.72
CA GLU A 133 17.53 -21.28 -13.91
C GLU A 133 17.96 -22.74 -13.99
N ASN A 134 18.65 -23.11 -15.08
CA ASN A 134 19.11 -24.48 -15.33
C ASN A 134 17.99 -25.53 -15.24
N ASN A 135 16.80 -25.21 -15.74
CA ASN A 135 15.58 -26.04 -15.68
C ASN A 135 15.03 -26.29 -14.25
N GLU A 136 15.45 -25.52 -13.26
CA GLU A 136 14.89 -25.53 -11.91
C GLU A 136 14.31 -24.16 -11.53
N TRP A 137 13.22 -24.16 -10.76
CA TRP A 137 12.67 -22.93 -10.20
C TRP A 137 13.48 -22.53 -8.96
N THR A 138 14.21 -21.42 -9.07
CA THR A 138 14.92 -20.76 -7.97
C THR A 138 14.09 -19.59 -7.44
N GLU A 139 14.28 -19.27 -6.16
CA GLU A 139 13.57 -18.14 -5.55
C GLU A 139 14.12 -16.82 -6.07
N MET A 140 13.23 -15.86 -6.28
CA MET A 140 13.60 -14.48 -6.61
C MET A 140 12.69 -13.50 -5.88
N ASN A 141 13.10 -12.24 -5.79
CA ASN A 141 12.16 -11.18 -5.42
C ASN A 141 11.03 -11.15 -6.45
N ALA A 142 9.78 -11.28 -5.99
CA ALA A 142 8.59 -11.26 -6.84
C ALA A 142 8.48 -9.98 -7.68
N GLU A 143 8.99 -8.85 -7.20
CA GLU A 143 9.03 -7.56 -7.91
C GLU A 143 9.89 -7.63 -9.18
N ASN A 144 10.90 -8.49 -9.20
CA ASN A 144 11.79 -8.64 -10.36
C ASN A 144 11.15 -9.47 -11.49
N CYS A 145 10.00 -10.11 -11.22
CA CYS A 145 9.28 -10.83 -12.26
C CYS A 145 8.31 -9.90 -12.99
N VAL A 146 8.82 -9.31 -14.08
CA VAL A 146 8.09 -8.36 -14.95
C VAL A 146 8.03 -8.89 -16.38
N SER A 147 6.93 -8.62 -17.08
CA SER A 147 6.82 -8.85 -18.52
C SER A 147 7.80 -7.91 -19.25
N GLU A 148 8.72 -8.43 -20.06
CA GLU A 148 9.52 -7.66 -21.03
C GLU A 148 8.66 -7.11 -22.20
N ASP A 149 7.38 -6.87 -21.95
CA ASP A 149 6.56 -6.09 -22.85
C ASP A 149 6.83 -4.61 -22.53
N SER A 150 7.36 -3.89 -23.50
CA SER A 150 7.71 -2.47 -23.45
C SER A 150 6.49 -1.54 -23.31
N SER A 151 5.39 -2.06 -22.78
CA SER A 151 4.10 -1.40 -22.52
C SER A 151 3.84 -1.13 -21.03
N ASN A 152 4.67 -1.62 -20.10
CA ASN A 152 4.46 -1.50 -18.65
C ASN A 152 5.60 -0.81 -17.87
N SER A 153 6.57 -0.20 -18.56
CA SER A 153 7.46 0.75 -17.89
C SER A 153 6.66 2.00 -17.51
N PRO A 154 6.84 2.53 -16.29
CA PRO A 154 6.20 3.77 -15.88
C PRO A 154 6.52 4.90 -16.86
N VAL A 155 5.48 5.56 -17.38
CA VAL A 155 5.59 6.68 -18.32
C VAL A 155 5.10 7.97 -17.66
N SER A 156 3.92 7.93 -17.03
CA SER A 156 3.37 9.10 -16.34
C SER A 156 2.25 8.71 -15.40
N PHE A 157 2.20 9.33 -14.22
CA PHE A 157 1.20 9.00 -13.20
C PHE A 157 -0.24 9.21 -13.70
N ALA A 158 -0.48 10.23 -14.52
CA ALA A 158 -1.81 10.51 -15.06
C ALA A 158 -2.34 9.38 -15.97
N ASN A 159 -1.50 8.87 -16.87
CA ASN A 159 -1.92 7.95 -17.93
C ASN A 159 -1.72 6.48 -17.59
N ASP A 160 -0.75 6.15 -16.73
CA ASP A 160 -0.43 4.76 -16.42
C ASP A 160 -1.57 4.07 -15.68
N SER A 161 -1.79 2.79 -15.95
CA SER A 161 -2.81 1.99 -15.26
C SER A 161 -2.51 1.88 -13.76
N TRP A 162 -3.51 1.55 -12.94
CA TRP A 162 -3.27 1.30 -11.51
C TRP A 162 -2.31 0.11 -11.32
N GLU A 163 -2.38 -0.91 -12.16
CA GLU A 163 -1.46 -2.04 -12.21
C GLU A 163 -0.01 -1.59 -12.41
N THR A 164 0.23 -0.71 -13.39
CA THR A 164 1.55 -0.14 -13.70
C THR A 164 2.06 0.70 -12.54
N ILE A 165 1.20 1.56 -11.95
CA ILE A 165 1.56 2.42 -10.82
C ILE A 165 1.90 1.61 -9.58
N ILE A 166 1.10 0.61 -9.23
CA ILE A 166 1.33 -0.26 -8.07
C ILE A 166 2.62 -1.05 -8.26
N THR A 167 2.84 -1.62 -9.44
CA THR A 167 4.08 -2.36 -9.75
C THR A 167 5.31 -1.46 -9.61
N ALA A 168 5.22 -0.23 -10.11
CA ALA A 168 6.29 0.77 -10.00
C ALA A 168 6.55 1.18 -8.55
N ALA A 169 5.51 1.42 -7.76
CA ALA A 169 5.61 1.79 -6.35
C ALA A 169 6.29 0.68 -5.54
N HIS A 170 5.85 -0.58 -5.70
CA HIS A 170 6.44 -1.72 -5.00
C HIS A 170 7.91 -1.96 -5.38
N SER A 171 8.24 -1.87 -6.68
CA SER A 171 9.61 -2.07 -7.17
C SER A 171 10.54 -0.87 -6.96
N GLY A 172 10.02 0.27 -6.48
CA GLY A 172 10.78 1.53 -6.39
C GLY A 172 11.11 2.17 -7.74
N ASN A 173 10.52 1.68 -8.85
CA ASN A 173 10.69 2.26 -10.19
C ASN A 173 9.74 3.45 -10.43
N THR A 174 9.70 4.39 -9.50
CA THR A 174 8.75 5.51 -9.50
C THR A 174 9.31 6.79 -10.13
N SER A 175 10.47 6.71 -10.81
CA SER A 175 11.15 7.89 -11.37
C SER A 175 10.33 8.68 -12.39
N ALA A 176 9.35 8.03 -13.04
CA ALA A 176 8.41 8.66 -13.95
C ALA A 176 7.27 9.43 -13.25
N TYR A 177 7.10 9.26 -11.93
CA TYR A 177 6.05 9.88 -11.12
C TYR A 177 6.65 10.97 -10.25
N LYS A 178 6.54 12.21 -10.71
CA LYS A 178 7.12 13.36 -10.01
C LYS A 178 6.20 13.81 -8.89
N VAL A 179 6.78 14.40 -7.86
CA VAL A 179 6.01 15.05 -6.79
C VAL A 179 5.09 16.11 -7.41
N GLY A 180 3.83 16.09 -7.01
CA GLY A 180 2.78 16.94 -7.57
C GLY A 180 2.08 16.41 -8.83
N ASP A 181 2.56 15.33 -9.46
CA ASP A 181 1.81 14.67 -10.54
C ASP A 181 0.46 14.19 -10.02
N THR A 182 -0.58 14.26 -10.86
CA THR A 182 -1.96 13.92 -10.46
C THR A 182 -2.56 12.82 -11.32
N LYS A 183 -3.48 12.07 -10.70
CA LYS A 183 -4.30 11.04 -11.35
C LYS A 183 -5.70 11.06 -10.77
N GLU A 184 -6.70 10.85 -11.63
CA GLU A 184 -8.07 10.67 -11.17
C GLU A 184 -8.30 9.28 -10.57
N ILE A 185 -9.15 9.22 -9.55
CA ILE A 185 -9.63 8.00 -8.91
C ILE A 185 -11.13 8.11 -8.73
N GLU A 186 -11.85 7.07 -9.13
CA GLU A 186 -13.28 6.96 -8.88
C GLU A 186 -13.50 6.25 -7.55
N LEU A 187 -14.22 6.91 -6.64
CA LEU A 187 -14.66 6.32 -5.39
C LEU A 187 -16.12 5.91 -5.54
N THR A 188 -16.42 4.66 -5.19
CA THR A 188 -17.80 4.17 -5.16
C THR A 188 -18.65 5.11 -4.31
N ASP A 189 -19.82 5.51 -4.82
CA ASP A 189 -20.80 6.40 -4.17
C ASP A 189 -20.37 7.87 -3.91
N LEU A 190 -19.07 8.20 -3.98
CA LEU A 190 -18.58 9.59 -3.79
C LEU A 190 -18.17 10.28 -5.09
N GLY A 191 -17.96 9.52 -6.16
CA GLY A 191 -17.59 10.03 -7.48
C GLY A 191 -16.08 10.19 -7.68
N THR A 192 -15.69 11.02 -8.65
CA THR A 192 -14.30 11.15 -9.09
C THR A 192 -13.55 12.22 -8.30
N PHE A 193 -12.36 11.87 -7.83
CA PHE A 193 -11.42 12.76 -7.15
C PHE A 193 -10.05 12.71 -7.80
N LYS A 194 -9.19 13.67 -7.46
CA LYS A 194 -7.78 13.68 -7.86
C LYS A 194 -6.89 13.29 -6.70
N LEU A 195 -5.99 12.35 -6.96
CA LEU A 195 -4.84 12.04 -6.14
C LEU A 195 -3.62 12.78 -6.68
N ARG A 196 -2.72 13.17 -5.78
CA ARG A 196 -1.39 13.68 -6.11
C ARG A 196 -0.32 12.76 -5.54
N VAL A 197 0.83 12.69 -6.21
CA VAL A 197 2.07 12.17 -5.62
C VAL A 197 2.56 13.18 -4.59
N ALA A 198 2.29 12.94 -3.31
CA ALA A 198 2.66 13.86 -2.24
C ALA A 198 4.11 13.67 -1.78
N ASN A 199 4.64 12.46 -1.95
CA ASN A 199 6.02 12.10 -1.62
C ASN A 199 6.47 10.95 -2.51
N ASN A 200 7.74 10.98 -2.92
CA ASN A 200 8.36 9.89 -3.68
C ASN A 200 9.83 9.66 -3.25
N SER A 201 10.16 10.03 -2.01
CA SER A 201 11.49 9.89 -1.44
C SER A 201 11.47 9.07 -0.15
N ASN A 202 12.57 8.37 0.15
CA ASN A 202 12.72 7.61 1.38
C ASN A 202 14.06 7.94 2.06
N PRO A 203 14.19 9.15 2.64
CA PRO A 203 15.41 9.56 3.33
C PRO A 203 15.73 8.66 4.52
N THR A 204 16.97 8.71 5.02
CA THR A 204 17.47 7.79 6.06
C THR A 204 16.66 7.82 7.36
N GLU A 205 16.10 8.97 7.73
CA GLU A 205 15.23 9.13 8.89
C GLU A 205 13.98 8.24 8.85
N CYS A 206 13.49 7.88 7.65
CA CYS A 206 12.39 6.93 7.48
C CYS A 206 12.72 5.52 7.99
N ASN A 207 13.99 5.20 8.23
CA ASN A 207 14.40 3.91 8.78
C ASN A 207 14.67 3.98 10.29
N THR A 208 14.48 5.14 10.93
CA THR A 208 14.70 5.32 12.37
C THR A 208 13.54 4.69 13.17
N PRO A 209 13.82 3.85 14.18
CA PRO A 209 12.78 3.32 15.07
C PRO A 209 11.98 4.45 15.72
N GLY A 210 10.65 4.35 15.70
CA GLY A 210 9.75 5.37 16.24
C GLY A 210 9.41 6.51 15.26
N PHE A 211 9.98 6.52 14.05
CA PHE A 211 9.65 7.49 13.02
C PHE A 211 8.42 7.08 12.20
N SER A 212 7.49 8.00 12.03
CA SER A 212 6.25 7.82 11.26
C SER A 212 6.54 7.57 9.78
N GLN A 213 5.94 6.52 9.24
CA GLN A 213 6.14 6.10 7.85
C GLN A 213 5.22 6.82 6.86
N SER A 214 4.29 7.63 7.35
CA SER A 214 3.27 8.36 6.58
C SER A 214 3.80 9.39 5.57
N ALA A 215 5.08 9.77 5.69
CA ALA A 215 5.77 10.68 4.77
C ALA A 215 7.03 10.04 4.13
N CYS A 216 7.01 8.72 3.96
CA CYS A 216 8.15 7.91 3.51
C CYS A 216 7.79 7.02 2.32
N GLY A 217 8.61 6.99 1.28
CA GLY A 217 8.36 6.22 0.06
C GLY A 217 7.29 6.86 -0.82
N PHE A 218 6.54 6.03 -1.55
CA PHE A 218 5.51 6.51 -2.48
C PHE A 218 4.20 6.79 -1.74
N VAL A 219 3.87 8.07 -1.56
CA VAL A 219 2.67 8.53 -0.85
C VAL A 219 1.72 9.21 -1.82
N LEU A 220 0.48 8.74 -1.85
CA LEU A 220 -0.61 9.38 -2.58
C LEU A 220 -1.53 10.10 -1.60
N GLU A 221 -1.87 11.35 -1.95
CA GLU A 221 -2.74 12.21 -1.15
C GLU A 221 -3.90 12.71 -2.01
N PHE A 222 -5.11 12.78 -1.45
CA PHE A 222 -6.22 13.45 -2.13
C PHE A 222 -5.97 14.97 -2.24
N GLU A 223 -6.16 15.52 -3.44
CA GLU A 223 -5.91 16.94 -3.73
C GLU A 223 -6.87 17.85 -2.91
N GLY A 224 -8.12 17.39 -2.77
CA GLY A 224 -9.20 18.09 -2.09
C GLY A 224 -9.87 17.26 -1.01
N ASN A 225 -10.93 17.81 -0.43
CA ASN A 225 -11.73 17.13 0.58
C ASN A 225 -12.70 16.15 -0.08
N VAL A 226 -12.60 14.88 0.30
CA VAL A 226 -13.42 13.78 -0.25
C VAL A 226 -14.75 13.62 0.48
N THR A 227 -14.81 14.04 1.73
CA THR A 227 -16.03 14.01 2.56
C THR A 227 -15.90 15.00 3.71
N GLN A 228 -16.89 14.99 4.59
CA GLN A 228 -16.96 15.76 5.82
C GLN A 228 -17.15 14.83 7.02
N TYR A 229 -16.33 15.00 8.06
CA TYR A 229 -16.40 14.18 9.25
C TYR A 229 -15.91 14.98 10.47
N ALA A 230 -16.34 14.63 11.68
CA ALA A 230 -15.79 15.15 12.93
C ALA A 230 -14.70 14.19 13.44
N MET A 231 -13.68 14.64 14.17
CA MET A 231 -12.67 13.70 14.69
C MET A 231 -13.32 12.64 15.59
N ASN A 232 -14.26 13.06 16.44
CA ASN A 232 -15.01 12.25 17.39
C ASN A 232 -16.44 12.79 17.54
N SER A 233 -17.39 11.96 17.98
CA SER A 233 -18.75 12.40 18.34
C SER A 233 -18.81 13.26 19.60
N THR A 234 -17.76 13.20 20.43
CA THR A 234 -17.62 14.01 21.64
C THR A 234 -16.37 14.89 21.55
N ARG A 235 -16.36 16.00 22.30
CA ARG A 235 -15.25 16.96 22.33
C ARG A 235 -14.05 16.43 23.14
N THR A 236 -13.43 15.36 22.65
CA THR A 236 -12.27 14.72 23.26
C THR A 236 -11.16 14.49 22.23
N ASN A 237 -9.91 14.63 22.67
CA ASN A 237 -8.72 14.17 21.97
C ASN A 237 -7.96 13.09 22.74
N ILE A 238 -8.55 12.57 23.84
CA ILE A 238 -8.01 11.45 24.62
C ILE A 238 -7.83 10.24 23.71
N GLY A 239 -6.67 9.58 23.79
CA GLY A 239 -6.31 8.45 22.92
C GLY A 239 -5.94 8.85 21.48
N GLY A 240 -5.88 10.15 21.17
CA GLY A 240 -5.32 10.70 19.93
C GLY A 240 -5.96 10.17 18.64
N TRP A 241 -5.16 10.11 17.58
CA TRP A 241 -5.57 9.53 16.30
C TRP A 241 -6.09 8.09 16.40
N PRO A 242 -5.43 7.16 17.13
CA PRO A 242 -5.87 5.76 17.18
C PRO A 242 -7.29 5.55 17.71
N ALA A 243 -7.71 6.38 18.67
CA ALA A 243 -9.05 6.34 19.26
C ALA A 243 -10.10 7.13 18.46
N SER A 244 -9.71 7.82 17.38
CA SER A 244 -10.62 8.70 16.65
C SER A 244 -11.66 7.94 15.83
N GLU A 245 -12.89 8.45 15.80
CA GLU A 245 -13.96 7.88 14.98
C GLU A 245 -13.66 8.05 13.48
N VAL A 246 -13.04 9.16 13.09
CA VAL A 246 -12.63 9.38 11.68
C VAL A 246 -11.63 8.32 11.20
N ARG A 247 -10.71 7.86 12.06
CA ARG A 247 -9.77 6.79 11.71
C ARG A 247 -10.50 5.47 11.43
N THR A 248 -11.50 5.17 12.25
CA THR A 248 -12.35 3.97 12.09
C THR A 248 -13.11 4.01 10.77
N TYR A 249 -13.71 5.16 10.44
CA TYR A 249 -14.35 5.37 9.13
C TYR A 249 -13.36 5.21 7.97
N LEU A 250 -12.19 5.86 8.06
CA LEU A 250 -11.19 5.84 6.97
C LEU A 250 -10.63 4.45 6.67
N ASN A 251 -10.40 3.63 7.70
CA ASN A 251 -9.85 2.28 7.55
C ASN A 251 -10.93 1.18 7.44
N GLY A 252 -12.20 1.57 7.44
CA GLY A 252 -13.35 0.68 7.29
C GLY A 252 -14.15 1.01 6.04
N GLU A 253 -15.22 1.80 6.20
CA GLU A 253 -16.15 2.15 5.12
C GLU A 253 -15.45 2.86 3.96
N PHE A 254 -14.65 3.90 4.23
CA PHE A 254 -13.98 4.67 3.17
C PHE A 254 -12.99 3.83 2.36
N LEU A 255 -12.21 2.96 3.02
CA LEU A 255 -11.26 2.07 2.35
C LEU A 255 -11.98 1.16 1.33
N ASN A 256 -13.21 0.76 1.60
CA ASN A 256 -14.03 -0.04 0.68
C ASN A 256 -14.58 0.74 -0.51
N LEU A 257 -14.52 2.07 -0.51
CA LEU A 257 -14.92 2.91 -1.64
C LEU A 257 -13.83 3.00 -2.72
N LEU A 258 -12.57 2.68 -2.39
CA LEU A 258 -11.47 2.65 -3.36
C LEU A 258 -11.69 1.54 -4.40
N PRO A 259 -11.19 1.71 -5.64
CA PRO A 259 -11.12 0.64 -6.62
C PRO A 259 -10.43 -0.59 -6.04
N GLU A 260 -10.96 -1.79 -6.32
CA GLU A 260 -10.51 -3.03 -5.70
C GLU A 260 -9.00 -3.25 -5.83
N ILE A 261 -8.44 -2.96 -7.01
CA ILE A 261 -7.00 -3.05 -7.25
C ILE A 261 -6.19 -2.12 -6.35
N VAL A 262 -6.63 -0.87 -6.14
CA VAL A 262 -5.94 0.07 -5.26
C VAL A 262 -6.09 -0.38 -3.82
N LYS A 263 -7.31 -0.68 -3.38
CA LYS A 263 -7.64 -1.14 -2.02
C LYS A 263 -6.78 -2.31 -1.58
N ASN A 264 -6.62 -3.31 -2.45
CA ASN A 264 -5.88 -4.54 -2.15
C ASN A 264 -4.36 -4.33 -2.08
N ASN A 265 -3.85 -3.22 -2.62
CA ASN A 265 -2.43 -2.89 -2.66
C ASN A 265 -2.05 -1.69 -1.76
N VAL A 266 -2.98 -1.13 -0.98
CA VAL A 266 -2.63 -0.13 0.03
C VAL A 266 -1.81 -0.78 1.15
N LYS A 267 -0.64 -0.19 1.41
CA LYS A 267 0.32 -0.66 2.40
C LYS A 267 -0.07 -0.25 3.81
N ASP A 268 0.13 -1.18 4.74
CA ASP A 268 0.06 -0.90 6.17
C ASP A 268 1.15 0.11 6.56
N THR A 269 0.72 1.24 7.13
CA THR A 269 1.59 2.37 7.41
C THR A 269 1.58 2.67 8.90
N VAL A 270 2.75 2.58 9.52
CA VAL A 270 2.93 3.01 10.90
C VAL A 270 2.86 4.53 10.95
N THR A 271 1.87 5.07 11.65
CA THR A 271 1.71 6.50 11.87
C THR A 271 1.98 6.85 13.34
N ILE A 272 2.61 8.00 13.55
CA ILE A 272 2.78 8.58 14.89
C ILE A 272 1.86 9.79 15.01
N SER A 273 1.18 9.87 16.15
CA SER A 273 0.28 10.96 16.53
C SER A 273 0.70 11.49 17.91
N GLY A 274 0.59 12.80 18.09
CA GLY A 274 0.80 13.43 19.40
C GLY A 274 -0.29 13.07 20.41
N HIS A 275 -0.24 13.69 21.58
CA HIS A 275 -1.26 13.54 22.62
C HIS A 275 -1.79 14.89 23.10
N GLY A 276 -2.91 14.87 23.83
CA GLY A 276 -3.50 16.07 24.43
C GLY A 276 -2.93 16.38 25.80
N ALA A 277 -3.67 17.16 26.60
CA ALA A 277 -3.25 17.58 27.94
C ALA A 277 -3.44 16.52 29.05
N THR A 278 -3.84 15.30 28.71
CA THR A 278 -4.09 14.24 29.71
C THR A 278 -2.76 13.81 30.33
N ALA A 279 -2.68 13.87 31.66
CA ALA A 279 -1.45 13.55 32.37
C ALA A 279 -1.04 12.07 32.16
N GLY A 280 0.23 11.85 31.83
CA GLY A 280 0.81 10.51 31.65
C GLY A 280 0.63 9.92 30.24
N GLU A 281 -0.08 10.59 29.33
CA GLU A 281 -0.08 10.20 27.92
C GLU A 281 1.30 10.44 27.28
N THR A 282 1.67 9.53 26.36
CA THR A 282 2.79 9.68 25.44
C THR A 282 2.27 9.70 24.02
N ASN A 283 3.12 10.01 23.04
CA ASN A 283 2.75 9.90 21.63
C ASN A 283 2.21 8.50 21.32
N PHE A 284 1.22 8.44 20.44
CA PHE A 284 0.55 7.21 20.06
C PHE A 284 1.05 6.69 18.72
N THR A 285 1.13 5.37 18.62
CA THR A 285 1.47 4.65 17.39
C THR A 285 0.27 3.85 16.92
N SER A 286 -0.06 3.93 15.64
CA SER A 286 -1.02 3.04 14.98
C SER A 286 -0.50 2.54 13.64
N THR A 287 -1.08 1.45 13.16
CA THR A 287 -0.88 0.96 11.80
C THR A 287 -2.17 1.17 11.02
N ASP A 288 -2.08 1.93 9.93
CA ASP A 288 -3.21 2.41 9.16
C ASP A 288 -2.98 2.19 7.66
N LYS A 289 -4.02 1.82 6.92
CA LYS A 289 -3.99 1.83 5.45
C LYS A 289 -4.27 3.22 4.93
N ILE A 290 -5.27 3.88 5.50
CA ILE A 290 -5.67 5.25 5.17
C ILE A 290 -5.47 6.12 6.41
N TYR A 291 -4.75 7.24 6.25
CA TYR A 291 -4.44 8.15 7.36
C TYR A 291 -4.66 9.62 7.00
N LEU A 292 -4.92 10.45 8.00
CA LEU A 292 -4.83 11.90 7.85
C LEU A 292 -3.39 12.36 8.07
N LEU A 293 -3.01 13.47 7.45
CA LEU A 293 -1.69 14.07 7.64
C LEU A 293 -1.51 14.66 9.06
N SER A 294 -0.27 14.83 9.50
CA SER A 294 0.08 15.58 10.71
C SER A 294 0.38 17.05 10.39
N SER A 295 0.48 17.90 11.41
CA SER A 295 0.90 19.29 11.20
C SER A 295 2.32 19.39 10.63
N ARG A 296 3.24 18.52 11.06
CA ARG A 296 4.62 18.46 10.54
C ARG A 296 4.69 18.12 9.06
N GLU A 297 3.81 17.22 8.60
CA GLU A 297 3.75 16.79 7.20
C GLU A 297 3.30 17.89 6.25
N VAL A 298 2.51 18.84 6.74
CA VAL A 298 1.98 19.97 5.96
C VAL A 298 2.92 21.17 5.99
N TRP A 299 3.25 21.73 7.16
CA TRP A 299 3.99 23.00 7.24
C TRP A 299 5.44 22.88 7.69
N GLY A 300 5.97 21.67 7.79
CA GLY A 300 7.31 21.47 8.34
C GLY A 300 7.38 21.78 9.84
N LEU A 301 8.52 22.25 10.33
CA LEU A 301 8.69 22.57 11.75
C LEU A 301 7.90 23.85 12.05
N ASN A 302 6.78 23.72 12.76
CA ASN A 302 5.75 24.76 12.75
C ASN A 302 5.09 25.06 14.12
N THR A 303 4.98 24.10 15.04
CA THR A 303 4.19 24.26 16.27
C THR A 303 4.81 23.58 17.49
N SER A 304 4.65 24.21 18.66
CA SER A 304 4.91 23.60 19.97
C SER A 304 3.73 22.78 20.49
N SER A 305 2.60 22.76 19.78
CA SER A 305 1.37 22.11 20.23
C SER A 305 1.17 20.70 19.71
N ASP A 306 1.97 20.24 18.75
CA ASP A 306 2.04 18.83 18.35
C ASP A 306 3.25 18.17 19.02
N THR A 307 3.00 17.24 19.95
CA THR A 307 4.07 16.53 20.66
C THR A 307 4.79 15.51 19.78
N ALA A 308 4.25 15.16 18.61
CA ALA A 308 4.85 14.25 17.65
C ALA A 308 5.52 14.98 16.47
N VAL A 309 5.72 16.31 16.55
CA VAL A 309 6.28 17.13 15.45
C VAL A 309 7.67 16.68 14.97
N ASN A 310 8.44 16.01 15.82
CA ASN A 310 9.78 15.51 15.48
C ASN A 310 9.79 14.07 14.99
N GLU A 311 8.67 13.36 15.08
CA GLU A 311 8.58 11.92 14.73
C GLU A 311 8.13 11.70 13.30
N THR A 312 8.15 12.75 12.49
CA THR A 312 7.89 12.70 11.05
C THR A 312 8.52 13.89 10.34
N ARG A 313 8.33 13.95 9.02
CA ARG A 313 8.88 15.00 8.15
C ARG A 313 7.79 15.66 7.33
N GLN A 314 8.12 16.82 6.77
CA GLN A 314 7.27 17.44 5.76
C GLN A 314 7.23 16.57 4.51
N LEU A 315 6.06 16.42 3.90
CA LEU A 315 5.95 15.77 2.60
C LEU A 315 6.64 16.64 1.54
N ASP A 316 7.33 15.99 0.60
CA ASP A 316 8.08 16.66 -0.46
C ASP A 316 7.19 17.66 -1.22
N TYR A 317 5.93 17.32 -1.49
CA TYR A 317 4.98 18.22 -2.17
C TYR A 317 4.85 19.57 -1.46
N TYR A 318 4.58 19.56 -0.16
CA TYR A 318 4.41 20.79 0.60
C TYR A 318 5.72 21.55 0.74
N GLN A 319 6.84 20.85 0.84
CA GLN A 319 8.17 21.45 0.86
C GLN A 319 8.47 22.17 -0.46
N GLU A 320 8.21 21.54 -1.61
CA GLU A 320 8.40 22.12 -2.95
C GLU A 320 7.48 23.31 -3.20
N GLN A 321 6.26 23.30 -2.66
CA GLN A 321 5.36 24.45 -2.67
C GLN A 321 5.79 25.57 -1.69
N GLY A 322 6.86 25.37 -0.91
CA GLY A 322 7.36 26.33 0.07
C GLY A 322 6.41 26.54 1.25
N VAL A 323 5.62 25.53 1.60
CA VAL A 323 4.62 25.63 2.67
C VAL A 323 5.31 25.67 4.04
N THR A 324 5.00 26.70 4.82
CA THR A 324 5.48 26.90 6.20
C THR A 324 4.35 27.47 7.07
N SER A 325 4.58 27.64 8.38
CA SER A 325 3.62 28.27 9.28
C SER A 325 3.29 29.72 8.93
N THR A 326 4.12 30.39 8.12
CA THR A 326 3.92 31.78 7.66
C THR A 326 3.65 31.91 6.17
N ASN A 327 3.94 30.86 5.38
CA ASN A 327 3.59 30.77 3.96
C ASN A 327 2.74 29.52 3.73
N TYR A 328 1.43 29.63 3.91
CA TYR A 328 0.57 28.46 4.09
C TYR A 328 -0.49 28.25 3.01
N SER A 329 -0.55 29.13 2.00
CA SER A 329 -1.59 29.07 0.95
C SER A 329 -1.56 27.77 0.13
N GLY A 330 -0.38 27.13 -0.01
CA GLY A 330 -0.24 25.82 -0.65
C GLY A 330 -0.90 24.66 0.09
N ALA A 331 -1.36 24.86 1.34
CA ALA A 331 -2.09 23.86 2.12
C ALA A 331 -3.62 23.95 1.96
N ILE A 332 -4.14 24.90 1.16
CA ILE A 332 -5.58 25.06 0.94
C ILE A 332 -6.13 23.81 0.23
N LYS A 333 -7.18 23.22 0.81
CA LYS A 333 -7.98 22.17 0.16
C LYS A 333 -9.41 22.63 -0.06
N LYS A 334 -9.96 22.20 -1.19
CA LYS A 334 -11.32 22.52 -1.63
C LYS A 334 -12.15 21.25 -1.74
N TYR A 335 -13.46 21.38 -1.58
CA TYR A 335 -14.39 20.34 -2.05
C TYR A 335 -14.47 20.33 -3.57
N ALA A 336 -15.07 19.28 -4.14
CA ALA A 336 -15.37 19.21 -5.57
C ALA A 336 -16.21 20.43 -6.07
N SER A 337 -17.00 21.05 -5.19
CA SER A 337 -17.73 22.30 -5.48
C SER A 337 -16.84 23.55 -5.64
N GLY A 338 -15.53 23.43 -5.39
CA GLY A 338 -14.54 24.51 -5.51
C GLY A 338 -14.41 25.40 -4.27
N SER A 339 -15.22 25.18 -3.24
CA SER A 339 -15.15 25.96 -2.00
C SER A 339 -14.03 25.47 -1.09
N ALA A 340 -13.16 26.38 -0.64
CA ALA A 340 -12.13 26.10 0.35
C ALA A 340 -12.77 25.86 1.72
N SER A 341 -12.22 24.94 2.49
CA SER A 341 -12.75 24.62 3.82
C SER A 341 -11.64 24.27 4.79
N ASN A 342 -11.95 24.35 6.07
CA ASN A 342 -11.08 23.76 7.08
C ASN A 342 -11.03 22.24 6.87
N TRP A 343 -9.88 21.63 7.11
CA TRP A 343 -9.71 20.17 6.98
C TRP A 343 -8.88 19.58 8.12
N LEU A 344 -9.16 18.30 8.41
CA LEU A 344 -8.67 17.60 9.60
C LEU A 344 -7.23 17.10 9.44
N LEU A 345 -6.48 17.13 10.54
CA LEU A 345 -5.18 16.47 10.70
C LEU A 345 -5.23 15.48 11.87
N ARG A 346 -4.31 14.52 11.88
CA ARG A 346 -4.17 13.51 12.95
C ARG A 346 -3.44 14.00 14.21
N SER A 347 -3.25 15.31 14.37
CA SER A 347 -2.44 15.92 15.43
C SER A 347 -3.31 16.50 16.55
N PRO A 348 -3.42 15.87 17.72
CA PRO A 348 -4.01 16.50 18.91
C PRO A 348 -3.27 17.78 19.30
N VAL A 349 -3.97 18.71 19.97
CA VAL A 349 -3.36 19.90 20.56
C VAL A 349 -2.93 19.60 22.00
N SER A 350 -1.63 19.68 22.27
CA SER A 350 -0.97 19.18 23.49
C SER A 350 -1.42 19.80 24.81
N ASN A 351 -1.92 21.04 24.79
CA ASN A 351 -2.35 21.76 25.98
C ASN A 351 -3.87 21.75 26.20
N TYR A 352 -4.63 21.00 25.40
CA TYR A 352 -6.07 20.84 25.57
C TYR A 352 -6.53 19.38 25.46
N THR A 353 -7.72 19.09 25.96
CA THR A 353 -8.32 17.74 25.98
C THR A 353 -9.38 17.51 24.89
N GLY A 354 -9.63 18.49 24.02
CA GLY A 354 -10.75 18.43 23.06
C GLY A 354 -10.48 19.04 21.69
N TYR A 355 -9.21 19.37 21.39
CA TYR A 355 -8.82 19.99 20.13
C TYR A 355 -7.84 19.12 19.35
N PHE A 356 -7.98 19.18 18.04
CA PHE A 356 -7.00 18.74 17.05
C PHE A 356 -6.53 19.94 16.23
N ILE A 357 -5.27 19.94 15.82
CA ILE A 357 -4.78 20.85 14.80
C ILE A 357 -5.53 20.55 13.51
N CYS A 358 -5.93 21.59 12.82
CA CYS A 358 -6.60 21.53 11.54
C CYS A 358 -5.92 22.55 10.60
N VAL A 359 -6.19 22.42 9.32
CA VAL A 359 -5.80 23.42 8.34
C VAL A 359 -7.00 24.32 8.11
N GLY A 360 -6.80 25.64 8.18
CA GLY A 360 -7.82 26.65 7.90
C GLY A 360 -8.12 26.74 6.41
N ASN A 361 -9.25 27.36 6.05
CA ASN A 361 -9.64 27.58 4.66
C ASN A 361 -8.66 28.45 3.84
N SER A 362 -7.80 29.24 4.51
CA SER A 362 -6.68 29.97 3.91
C SER A 362 -5.38 29.17 3.85
N GLY A 363 -5.37 27.94 4.39
CA GLY A 363 -4.22 27.07 4.53
C GLY A 363 -3.47 27.21 5.87
N SER A 364 -3.83 28.19 6.71
CA SER A 364 -3.14 28.45 7.97
C SER A 364 -3.35 27.35 9.01
N ILE A 365 -2.46 27.27 9.99
CA ILE A 365 -2.65 26.41 11.17
C ILE A 365 -3.82 26.93 12.00
N THR A 366 -4.77 26.07 12.35
CA THR A 366 -5.87 26.39 13.26
C THR A 366 -6.14 25.22 14.21
N ASN A 367 -6.89 25.47 15.27
CA ASN A 367 -7.30 24.44 16.22
C ASN A 367 -8.81 24.23 16.11
N GLY A 368 -9.21 22.97 16.00
CA GLY A 368 -10.59 22.58 15.83
C GLY A 368 -11.07 21.69 16.96
N PHE A 369 -12.24 21.98 17.52
CA PHE A 369 -12.90 21.04 18.43
C PHE A 369 -13.17 19.71 17.73
N ALA A 370 -12.95 18.61 18.47
CA ALA A 370 -13.05 17.25 17.95
C ALA A 370 -14.46 16.86 17.48
N ASP A 371 -15.50 17.46 18.07
CA ASP A 371 -16.93 17.25 17.78
C ASP A 371 -17.47 18.07 16.60
N LEU A 372 -16.63 18.91 15.98
CA LEU A 372 -17.04 19.73 14.83
C LEU A 372 -16.59 19.11 13.51
N THR A 373 -17.55 18.98 12.60
CA THR A 373 -17.35 18.49 11.24
C THR A 373 -16.44 19.41 10.42
N ARG A 374 -15.48 18.83 9.71
CA ARG A 374 -14.58 19.52 8.77
C ARG A 374 -14.31 18.65 7.54
N GLY A 375 -13.63 19.22 6.55
CA GLY A 375 -13.18 18.48 5.38
C GLY A 375 -12.22 17.34 5.75
N VAL A 376 -12.37 16.22 5.08
CA VAL A 376 -11.49 15.05 5.20
C VAL A 376 -10.73 14.91 3.90
N SER A 377 -9.40 14.89 3.98
CA SER A 377 -8.54 14.69 2.82
C SER A 377 -7.39 13.76 3.21
N PRO A 378 -7.56 12.45 2.99
CA PRO A 378 -6.64 11.44 3.49
C PRO A 378 -5.45 11.22 2.54
N ALA A 379 -4.52 10.41 3.00
CA ALA A 379 -3.39 9.89 2.24
C ALA A 379 -3.21 8.38 2.50
N PHE A 380 -2.49 7.72 1.61
CA PHE A 380 -2.11 6.31 1.73
C PHE A 380 -0.80 6.03 0.99
N ARG A 381 -0.21 4.87 1.28
CA ARG A 381 1.02 4.39 0.65
C ARG A 381 0.74 3.16 -0.21
N LEU A 382 1.49 3.06 -1.30
CA LEU A 382 1.62 1.85 -2.11
C LEU A 382 3.01 1.27 -1.84
#